data_AF-A0A3A8ZAQ5-F1
#
_entry.id   AF-A0A3A8ZAQ5-F1
#
_cell.length_a   1.000
_cell.length_b   1.000
_cell.length_c   1.000
_cell.angle_alpha   90.00
_cell.angle_beta   90.00
_cell.angle_gamma   90.00
#
_symmetry.space_group_name_H-M   'P 1'
#
loop_
_entity.id
_entity.type
_entity.pdbx_description
1 polymer ?
#
loop_
_entity_poly.entity_id
_entity_poly.type
_entity_poly.pdbx_seq_one_letter_code
_entity_poly.pdbx_strand_id
1 'polypeptide(L)'
;MTTRFQRELSGELGAYWQRQAEAELAKVKTDLDSGEITIDEAGVARNCIGRALMDDLLEKLLLVTDRADSAATRAAREAEVQADLESYRANRKAPSTEEIAEMRAAFGAGTKVVDVITGEEIQL
;
A
#
# COMPACT_ATOMS: atom_id res chain seq x y z
N MET A 1 -19.71 9.83 5.30
CA MET A 1 -18.99 9.67 6.58
C MET A 1 -17.65 10.38 6.41
N THR A 2 -17.31 11.32 7.27
CA THR A 2 -16.06 12.10 7.17
C THR A 2 -14.88 11.22 7.56
N THR A 3 -13.81 11.21 6.77
CA THR A 3 -12.60 10.43 7.09
C THR A 3 -11.83 11.07 8.24
N ARG A 4 -10.91 10.32 8.85
CA ARG A 4 -10.02 10.88 9.87
C ARG A 4 -9.23 12.07 9.31
N PHE A 5 -8.66 11.94 8.11
CA PHE A 5 -7.86 12.99 7.50
C PHE A 5 -8.66 14.27 7.27
N GLN A 6 -9.91 14.16 6.82
CA GLN A 6 -10.81 15.31 6.67
C GLN A 6 -11.14 15.99 8.02
N ARG A 7 -11.24 15.23 9.12
CA ARG A 7 -11.41 15.77 10.48
C ARG A 7 -10.15 16.46 11.00
N GLU A 8 -8.98 15.97 10.61
CA GLU A 8 -7.70 16.61 10.89
C GLU A 8 -7.62 17.95 10.15
N LEU A 9 -7.91 17.94 8.84
CA LEU A 9 -7.90 19.11 7.97
C LEU A 9 -8.91 20.19 8.39
N SER A 10 -10.09 19.79 8.89
CA SER A 10 -11.11 20.73 9.38
C SER A 10 -10.73 21.38 10.72
N GLY A 11 -9.70 20.89 11.40
CA GLY A 11 -9.31 21.34 12.74
C GLY A 11 -10.11 20.71 13.88
N GLU A 12 -11.03 19.78 13.59
CA GLU A 12 -11.83 19.10 14.62
C GLU A 12 -10.95 18.38 15.65
N LEU A 13 -9.81 17.84 15.22
CA LEU A 13 -8.87 17.13 16.10
C LEU A 13 -7.84 18.07 16.74
N GLY A 14 -7.90 19.38 16.50
CA GLY A 14 -7.04 20.40 17.08
C GLY A 14 -5.93 20.92 16.16
N ALA A 15 -5.37 22.08 16.52
CA ALA A 15 -4.48 22.87 15.66
C ALA A 15 -3.15 22.19 15.30
N TYR A 16 -2.68 21.23 16.10
CA TYR A 16 -1.51 20.43 15.72
C TYR A 16 -1.82 19.56 14.50
N TRP A 17 -2.91 18.78 14.56
CA TRP A 17 -3.31 17.86 13.51
C TRP A 17 -3.74 18.59 12.24
N GLN A 18 -4.39 19.74 12.37
CA GLN A 18 -4.70 20.60 11.23
C GLN A 18 -3.46 21.03 10.47
N ARG A 19 -2.45 21.56 11.17
CA ARG A 19 -1.18 21.99 10.53
C ARG A 19 -0.44 20.82 9.89
N GLN A 20 -0.50 19.62 10.49
CA GLN A 20 0.08 18.42 9.88
C GLN A 20 -0.67 18.02 8.59
N ALA A 21 -2.01 18.00 8.61
CA ALA A 21 -2.81 17.68 7.44
C ALA A 21 -2.60 18.67 6.28
N GLU A 22 -2.51 19.97 6.59
CA GLU A 22 -2.19 21.01 5.60
C GLU A 22 -0.78 20.81 4.99
N ALA A 23 0.22 20.51 5.83
CA ALA A 23 1.58 20.24 5.36
C ALA A 23 1.65 18.97 4.49
N GLU A 24 0.87 17.93 4.83
CA GLU A 24 0.76 16.73 4.01
C GLU A 24 0.12 17.03 2.64
N LEU A 25 -0.94 17.84 2.57
CA LEU A 25 -1.50 18.26 1.27
C LEU A 25 -0.50 19.06 0.43
N ALA A 26 0.26 19.97 1.06
CA ALA A 26 1.30 20.74 0.38
C ALA A 26 2.40 19.82 -0.18
N LYS A 27 2.78 18.78 0.57
CA LYS A 27 3.72 17.76 0.10
C LYS A 27 3.14 16.95 -1.07
N VAL A 28 1.92 16.43 -0.95
CA VAL A 28 1.28 15.65 -2.03
C VAL A 28 1.17 16.47 -3.32
N LYS A 29 0.86 17.77 -3.20
CA LYS A 29 0.87 18.68 -4.34
C LYS A 29 2.27 18.82 -4.94
N THR A 30 3.30 18.97 -4.10
CA THR A 30 4.70 19.05 -4.56
C THR A 30 5.13 17.77 -5.27
N ASP A 31 4.76 16.60 -4.72
CA ASP A 31 5.06 15.29 -5.31
C ASP A 31 4.33 15.12 -6.66
N LEU A 32 3.10 15.64 -6.79
CA LEU A 32 2.38 15.67 -8.08
C LEU A 32 3.06 16.62 -9.08
N ASP A 33 3.43 17.83 -8.66
CA ASP A 33 4.03 18.84 -9.52
C ASP A 33 5.44 18.44 -9.99
N SER A 34 6.19 17.68 -9.18
CA SER A 34 7.51 17.15 -9.52
C SER A 34 7.47 15.87 -10.37
N GLY A 35 6.32 15.20 -10.45
CA GLY A 35 6.15 13.91 -11.13
C GLY A 35 6.51 12.68 -10.28
N GLU A 36 6.77 12.86 -8.99
CA GLU A 36 6.87 11.74 -8.03
C GLU A 36 5.53 11.02 -7.85
N ILE A 37 4.42 11.74 -8.04
CA ILE A 37 3.10 11.17 -8.29
C ILE A 37 2.73 11.47 -9.74
N THR A 38 2.37 10.43 -10.48
CA THR A 38 1.90 10.54 -11.87
C THR A 38 0.45 10.14 -11.97
N ILE A 39 -0.27 10.71 -12.94
CA ILE A 39 -1.66 10.38 -13.26
C ILE A 39 -1.73 10.15 -14.76
N ASP A 40 -2.16 8.96 -15.17
CA ASP A 40 -2.30 8.61 -16.58
C ASP A 40 -3.62 9.11 -17.20
N GLU A 41 -3.83 8.82 -18.49
CA GLU A 41 -5.03 9.26 -19.23
C GLU A 41 -6.34 8.68 -18.69
N ALA A 42 -6.28 7.52 -18.01
CA ALA A 42 -7.42 6.89 -17.37
C ALA A 42 -7.67 7.42 -15.94
N GLY A 43 -6.87 8.40 -15.48
CA GLY A 43 -6.95 8.95 -14.14
C GLY A 43 -6.30 8.07 -13.07
N VAL A 44 -5.54 7.03 -13.45
CA VAL A 44 -4.87 6.16 -12.48
C VAL A 44 -3.66 6.89 -11.90
N ALA A 45 -3.68 7.10 -10.58
CA ALA A 45 -2.58 7.72 -9.86
C ALA A 45 -1.54 6.68 -9.43
N ARG A 46 -0.26 6.97 -9.66
CA ARG A 46 0.88 6.10 -9.35
C ARG A 46 1.96 6.85 -8.58
N ASN A 47 2.63 6.17 -7.66
CA ASN A 47 3.79 6.70 -6.95
C ASN A 47 5.06 6.65 -7.82
N CYS A 48 6.19 7.08 -7.27
CA CYS A 48 7.45 7.21 -7.98
C CYS A 48 8.07 5.89 -8.44
N ILE A 49 7.62 4.75 -7.88
CA ILE A 49 8.01 3.40 -8.33
C ILE A 49 6.99 2.80 -9.30
N GLY A 50 6.01 3.58 -9.76
CA GLY A 50 5.01 3.18 -10.74
C GLY A 50 3.84 2.35 -10.19
N ARG A 51 3.69 2.22 -8.86
CA ARG A 51 2.58 1.46 -8.24
C ARG A 51 1.35 2.33 -8.01
N ALA A 52 0.17 1.77 -8.22
CA ALA A 52 -1.09 2.47 -7.95
C ALA A 52 -1.18 2.90 -6.47
N LEU A 53 -1.70 4.11 -6.22
CA LEU A 53 -1.70 4.69 -4.87
C LEU A 53 -2.57 3.91 -3.86
N MET A 54 -2.11 3.87 -2.61
CA MET A 54 -2.90 3.43 -1.46
C MET A 54 -4.00 4.44 -1.12
N ASP A 55 -5.06 4.01 -0.44
CA ASP A 55 -6.27 4.82 -0.23
C ASP A 55 -6.02 6.09 0.59
N ASP A 56 -5.08 6.04 1.53
CA ASP A 56 -4.68 7.17 2.37
C ASP A 56 -3.99 8.29 1.58
N LEU A 57 -3.07 7.93 0.67
CA LEU A 57 -2.41 8.90 -0.20
C LEU A 57 -3.31 9.35 -1.36
N LEU A 58 -4.12 8.43 -1.90
CA LEU A 58 -5.11 8.73 -2.94
C LEU A 58 -6.16 9.72 -2.44
N GLU A 59 -6.64 9.58 -1.19
CA GLU A 59 -7.56 10.56 -0.59
C GLU A 59 -6.95 11.97 -0.62
N LYS A 60 -5.69 12.11 -0.21
CA LYS A 60 -4.98 13.40 -0.19
C LYS A 60 -4.80 13.95 -1.59
N LEU A 61 -4.48 13.10 -2.56
CA LEU A 61 -4.33 13.49 -3.95
C LEU A 61 -5.64 14.06 -4.52
N LEU A 62 -6.77 13.40 -4.24
CA LEU A 62 -8.10 13.84 -4.70
C LEU A 62 -8.53 15.18 -4.09
N LEU A 63 -7.91 15.62 -2.99
CA LEU A 63 -8.13 16.95 -2.41
C LEU A 63 -7.29 18.05 -3.06
N VAL A 64 -6.23 17.70 -3.80
CA VAL A 64 -5.34 18.68 -4.46
C VAL A 64 -5.49 18.70 -5.98
N THR A 65 -6.13 17.69 -6.59
CA THR A 65 -6.40 17.65 -8.03
C THR A 65 -7.68 16.88 -8.35
N ASP A 66 -8.34 17.28 -9.44
CA ASP A 66 -9.49 16.63 -10.07
C ASP A 66 -9.09 15.64 -11.17
N ARG A 67 -7.79 15.51 -11.47
CA ARG A 67 -7.27 14.65 -12.55
C ARG A 67 -7.28 13.16 -12.21
N ALA A 68 -7.25 12.81 -10.93
CA ALA A 68 -7.19 11.43 -10.47
C ALA A 68 -8.59 10.83 -10.32
N ASP A 69 -8.75 9.57 -10.70
CA ASP A 69 -9.96 8.80 -10.50
C ASP A 69 -9.74 7.75 -9.39
N SER A 70 -10.57 7.84 -8.35
CA SER A 70 -10.46 6.97 -7.18
C SER A 70 -10.77 5.50 -7.48
N ALA A 71 -11.76 5.24 -8.34
CA ALA A 71 -12.20 3.90 -8.67
C ALA A 71 -11.20 3.24 -9.63
N ALA A 72 -10.72 3.98 -10.64
CA ALA A 72 -9.70 3.51 -11.56
C ALA A 72 -8.40 3.17 -10.82
N THR A 73 -7.96 4.04 -9.90
CA THR A 73 -6.75 3.79 -9.11
C THR A 73 -6.89 2.56 -8.21
N ARG A 74 -8.03 2.37 -7.55
CA ARG A 74 -8.29 1.16 -6.74
C ARG A 74 -8.32 -0.10 -7.59
N ALA A 75 -9.00 -0.08 -8.73
CA ALA A 75 -9.06 -1.22 -9.64
C ALA A 75 -7.67 -1.60 -10.16
N ALA A 76 -6.85 -0.61 -10.54
CA ALA A 76 -5.46 -0.84 -10.94
C ALA A 76 -4.65 -1.48 -9.79
N ARG A 77 -4.78 -0.97 -8.57
CA ARG A 77 -4.11 -1.52 -7.38
C ARG A 77 -4.52 -2.96 -7.10
N GLU A 78 -5.81 -3.27 -7.15
CA GLU A 78 -6.34 -4.62 -6.94
C GLU A 78 -5.79 -5.60 -8.00
N ALA A 79 -5.77 -5.19 -9.27
CA ALA A 79 -5.20 -5.99 -10.35
C ALA A 79 -3.70 -6.25 -10.16
N GLU A 80 -2.93 -5.22 -9.76
CA GLU A 80 -1.50 -5.34 -9.46
C GLU A 80 -1.25 -6.30 -8.29
N VAL A 81 -1.99 -6.15 -7.19
CA VAL A 81 -1.88 -7.03 -6.02
C VAL A 81 -2.21 -8.46 -6.40
N GLN A 82 -3.28 -8.67 -7.17
CA GLN A 82 -3.66 -10.01 -7.61
C GLN A 82 -2.57 -10.65 -8.47
N ALA A 83 -2.01 -9.90 -9.43
CA ALA A 83 -0.91 -10.37 -10.27
C ALA A 83 0.35 -10.72 -9.44
N ASP A 84 0.69 -9.89 -8.45
CA ASP A 84 1.82 -10.16 -7.55
C ASP A 84 1.61 -11.43 -6.72
N LEU A 85 0.39 -11.62 -6.18
CA LEU A 85 0.04 -12.81 -5.40
C LEU A 85 0.05 -14.08 -6.26
N GLU A 86 -0.45 -14.01 -7.48
CA GLU A 86 -0.40 -15.12 -8.44
C GLU A 86 1.04 -15.47 -8.83
N SER A 87 1.86 -14.46 -9.11
CA SER A 87 3.29 -14.64 -9.38
C SER A 87 4.01 -15.28 -8.20
N TYR A 88 3.73 -14.84 -6.97
CA TYR A 88 4.28 -15.46 -5.76
C TYR A 88 3.89 -16.94 -5.67
N ARG A 89 2.59 -17.25 -5.80
CA ARG A 89 2.09 -18.64 -5.72
C ARG A 89 2.69 -19.54 -6.81
N ALA A 90 2.85 -19.03 -8.02
CA ALA A 90 3.42 -19.79 -9.14
C ALA A 90 4.93 -20.06 -8.98
N ASN A 91 5.67 -19.16 -8.32
CA ASN A 91 7.12 -19.24 -8.18
C ASN A 91 7.58 -19.74 -6.81
N ARG A 92 6.68 -19.91 -5.84
CA ARG A 92 7.00 -20.41 -4.50
C ARG A 92 7.59 -21.82 -4.59
N LYS A 93 8.83 -21.94 -4.14
CA LYS A 93 9.51 -23.23 -3.98
C LYS A 93 9.39 -23.70 -2.55
N ALA A 94 9.46 -25.01 -2.34
CA ALA A 94 9.64 -25.56 -1.00
C ALA A 94 10.88 -24.93 -0.34
N PRO A 95 10.85 -24.67 0.98
CA PRO A 95 12.01 -24.14 1.69
C PRO A 95 13.21 -25.07 1.57
N SER A 96 14.38 -24.48 1.42
CA SER A 96 15.67 -25.14 1.48
C SER A 96 15.98 -25.65 2.90
N THR A 97 16.99 -26.53 3.01
CA THR A 97 17.46 -27.04 4.30
C THR A 97 17.91 -25.93 5.25
N GLU A 98 18.52 -24.88 4.71
CA GLU A 98 18.95 -23.70 5.48
C GLU A 98 17.74 -22.93 6.02
N GLU A 99 16.76 -22.62 5.17
CA GLU A 99 15.52 -21.97 5.59
C GLU A 99 14.76 -22.78 6.65
N ILE A 100 14.72 -24.12 6.54
CA ILE A 100 14.14 -24.99 7.59
C ILE A 100 14.92 -24.91 8.89
N ALA A 101 16.25 -24.84 8.84
CA ALA A 101 17.07 -24.70 10.05
C ALA A 101 16.86 -23.34 10.72
N GLU A 102 16.76 -22.26 9.94
CA GLU A 102 16.43 -20.92 10.44
C GLU A 102 15.03 -20.87 11.06
N MET A 103 14.04 -21.47 10.39
CA MET A 103 12.68 -21.57 10.91
C MET A 103 12.65 -22.33 12.24
N ARG A 104 13.39 -23.43 12.38
CA ARG A 104 13.51 -24.18 13.65
C ARG A 104 14.15 -23.34 14.76
N ALA A 105 15.17 -22.54 14.42
CA ALA A 105 15.84 -21.67 15.40
C ALA A 105 14.92 -20.53 15.86
N ALA A 106 14.12 -19.97 14.96
CA ALA A 106 13.21 -18.86 15.25
C ALA A 106 11.92 -19.29 15.95
N PHE A 107 11.28 -20.36 15.47
CA PHE A 107 9.94 -20.79 15.91
C PHE A 107 9.94 -22.02 16.81
N GLY A 108 11.08 -22.68 16.98
CA GLY A 108 11.22 -23.94 17.73
C GLY A 108 11.00 -25.19 16.88
N ALA A 109 11.73 -26.25 17.22
CA ALA A 109 11.54 -27.56 16.60
C ALA A 109 10.17 -28.15 17.01
N GLY A 110 9.48 -28.82 16.06
CA GLY A 110 8.14 -29.36 16.28
C GLY A 110 7.01 -28.35 16.07
N THR A 111 7.31 -27.08 15.81
CA THR A 111 6.30 -26.05 15.51
C THR A 111 5.77 -26.19 14.09
N LYS A 112 4.47 -25.93 13.90
CA LYS A 112 3.87 -25.78 12.57
C LYS A 112 3.98 -24.33 12.13
N VAL A 113 4.59 -24.09 10.97
CA VAL A 113 4.66 -22.79 10.31
C VAL A 113 3.71 -22.77 9.13
N VAL A 114 3.05 -21.64 8.88
CA VAL A 114 2.11 -21.47 7.77
C VAL A 114 2.57 -20.30 6.91
N ASP A 115 2.68 -20.54 5.61
CA ASP A 115 2.87 -19.48 4.62
C ASP A 115 1.57 -18.66 4.52
N VAL A 116 1.61 -17.40 4.93
CA VAL A 116 0.42 -16.54 5.00
C VAL A 116 -0.20 -16.24 3.62
N ILE A 117 0.56 -16.41 2.54
CA ILE A 117 0.11 -16.10 1.17
C ILE A 117 -0.49 -17.33 0.48
N THR A 118 0.13 -18.50 0.67
CA THR A 118 -0.30 -19.75 0.02
C THR A 118 -1.17 -20.62 0.92
N GLY A 119 -1.09 -20.46 2.24
CA GLY A 119 -1.69 -21.35 3.23
C GLY A 119 -0.93 -22.67 3.41
N GLU A 120 0.25 -22.81 2.79
CA GLU A 120 1.06 -24.03 2.90
C GLU A 120 1.58 -24.20 4.34
N GLU A 121 1.39 -25.40 4.88
CA GLU A 121 1.84 -25.74 6.24
C GLU A 121 3.14 -26.52 6.19
N ILE A 122 4.12 -26.10 7.00
CA ILE A 122 5.41 -26.75 7.16
C ILE A 122 5.54 -27.21 8.60
N GLN A 123 5.77 -28.50 8.78
CA GLN A 123 6.11 -29.07 10.08
C GLN A 123 7.63 -29.01 10.29
N LEU A 124 8.08 -28.21 11.26
CA LEU A 124 9.49 -28.05 11.59
C LEU A 124 10.03 -29.22 12.42
#